data_AF-A0A6G0W3H1-F1
#
_entry.id   AF-A0A6G0W3H1-F1
#
_cell.length_a   1.000
_cell.length_b   1.000
_cell.length_c   1.000
_cell.angle_alpha   90.00
_cell.angle_beta   90.00
_cell.angle_gamma   90.00
#
_symmetry.space_group_name_H-M   'P 1'
#
loop_
_entity.id
_entity.type
_entity.pdbx_description
1 polymer ?
#
loop_
_entity_poly.entity_id
_entity_poly.type
_entity_poly.pdbx_seq_one_letter_code
_entity_poly.pdbx_strand_id
1 'polypeptide(L)' 'MPKVKTSKSNRLTKYVNEFGKEIFSTDGEILFCKICEVKVASEKKFTVVQHISRDEHVSGLRRRELNRTNRYPQCNL' A
#
# COMPACT_ATOMS: atom_id res chain seq x y z
N MET A 1 -9.56 -1.28 31.93
CA MET A 1 -8.91 -1.51 30.62
C MET A 1 -9.95 -1.36 29.53
N PRO A 2 -9.85 -0.41 28.60
CA PRO A 2 -10.84 -0.30 27.53
C PRO A 2 -10.69 -1.53 26.64
N LYS A 3 -11.78 -2.29 26.46
CA LYS A 3 -11.89 -3.32 25.43
C LYS A 3 -11.72 -2.61 24.09
N VAL A 4 -10.49 -2.61 23.57
CA VAL A 4 -10.21 -2.23 22.19
C VAL A 4 -10.99 -3.23 21.36
N LYS A 5 -12.19 -2.83 20.94
CA LYS A 5 -12.93 -3.53 19.90
C LYS A 5 -11.90 -3.74 18.80
N THR A 6 -11.63 -4.99 18.45
CA THR A 6 -10.76 -5.36 17.33
C THR A 6 -11.48 -4.95 16.05
N SER A 7 -11.69 -3.65 15.89
CA SER A 7 -12.39 -3.05 14.78
C SER A 7 -11.58 -3.32 13.53
N LYS A 8 -12.27 -3.50 12.41
CA LYS A 8 -11.67 -3.62 11.07
C LYS A 8 -10.59 -2.56 10.86
N SER A 9 -10.80 -1.35 11.38
CA SER A 9 -9.83 -0.26 11.40
C SER A 9 -8.47 -0.64 12.01
N ASN A 10 -8.41 -1.38 13.13
CA ASN A 10 -7.13 -1.74 13.73
C ASN A 10 -6.34 -2.74 12.85
N ARG A 11 -7.04 -3.68 12.19
CA ARG A 11 -6.41 -4.58 11.21
C ARG A 11 -5.91 -3.82 9.99
N LEU A 12 -6.72 -2.88 9.47
CA LEU A 12 -6.34 -2.02 8.35
C LEU A 12 -5.13 -1.15 8.68
N THR A 13 -5.12 -0.50 9.84
CA THR A 13 -3.99 0.30 10.32
C THR A 13 -2.73 -0.54 10.49
N LYS A 14 -2.85 -1.81 10.91
CA LYS A 14 -1.70 -2.73 10.91
C LYS A 14 -1.15 -2.95 9.51
N TYR A 15 -2.00 -3.21 8.50
CA TYR A 15 -1.52 -3.37 7.12
C TYR A 15 -0.87 -2.10 6.57
N VAL A 16 -1.47 -0.94 6.84
CA VAL A 16 -0.90 0.34 6.43
C VAL A 16 0.45 0.61 7.10
N ASN A 17 0.65 0.20 8.35
CA ASN A 17 1.96 0.30 9.01
C ASN A 17 2.95 -0.78 8.54
N GLU A 18 2.51 -2.00 8.26
CA GLU A 18 3.34 -3.14 7.82
C GLU A 18 3.86 -2.93 6.39
N PHE A 19 3.01 -2.42 5.49
CA PHE A 19 3.34 -2.20 4.08
C PHE A 19 3.69 -0.73 3.75
N GLY A 20 3.33 0.21 4.61
CA GLY A 20 3.65 1.63 4.47
C GLY A 20 2.46 2.51 4.05
N LYS A 21 2.36 3.69 4.69
CA LYS A 21 1.34 4.73 4.44
C LYS A 21 1.43 5.39 3.05
N GLU A 22 2.56 5.24 2.39
CA GLU A 22 2.81 5.71 1.03
C GLU A 22 2.14 4.80 -0.02
N ILE A 23 2.01 3.51 0.31
CA ILE A 23 1.48 2.47 -0.57
C ILE A 23 -0.01 2.29 -0.33
N PHE A 24 -0.41 2.15 0.93
CA PHE A 24 -1.79 1.92 1.33
C PHE A 24 -2.35 3.06 2.18
N SER A 25 -3.63 3.34 1.96
CA SER A 25 -4.46 4.23 2.78
C SER A 25 -5.61 3.44 3.39
N THR A 26 -6.15 3.92 4.51
CA THR A 26 -7.35 3.36 5.11
C THR A 26 -8.19 4.47 5.74
N ASP A 27 -9.50 4.45 5.48
CA ASP A 27 -10.48 5.30 6.16
C ASP A 27 -11.09 4.62 7.40
N GLY A 28 -10.54 3.45 7.77
CA GLY A 28 -11.01 2.65 8.90
C GLY A 28 -12.03 1.58 8.52
N GLU A 29 -12.53 1.58 7.28
CA GLU A 29 -13.42 0.55 6.73
C GLU A 29 -12.85 -0.19 5.52
N ILE A 30 -12.09 0.49 4.65
CA ILE A 30 -11.57 -0.06 3.39
C ILE A 30 -10.06 0.18 3.29
N LEU A 31 -9.31 -0.81 2.79
CA LEU A 31 -7.91 -0.63 2.41
C LEU A 31 -7.85 -0.14 0.95
N PHE A 32 -7.24 1.02 0.73
CA PHE A 32 -7.08 1.59 -0.59
C PHE A 32 -5.61 1.55 -1.00
N CYS A 33 -5.30 1.00 -2.16
CA CYS A 33 -3.96 1.08 -2.73
C CYS A 33 -3.82 2.41 -3.44
N LYS A 34 -2.93 3.28 -2.95
CA LYS A 34 -2.65 4.54 -3.63
C LYS A 34 -2.00 4.27 -4.98
N ILE A 35 -1.15 3.24 -5.11
CA ILE A 35 -0.35 2.96 -6.31
C ILE A 35 -1.21 2.51 -7.49
N CYS A 36 -2.10 1.58 -7.23
CA CYS A 36 -3.00 1.04 -8.23
C CYS A 36 -4.33 1.81 -8.31
N GLU A 37 -4.57 2.75 -7.38
CA GLU A 37 -5.82 3.52 -7.25
C GLU A 37 -7.08 2.63 -7.14
N VAL A 38 -6.92 1.44 -6.56
CA VAL A 38 -8.00 0.46 -6.38
C VAL A 38 -8.24 0.13 -4.92
N LYS A 39 -9.48 -0.26 -4.62
CA LYS A 39 -9.85 -0.83 -3.33
C LYS A 39 -9.31 -2.25 -3.23
N VAL A 40 -8.59 -2.55 -2.15
CA VAL A 40 -8.01 -3.86 -1.88
C VAL A 40 -8.81 -4.52 -0.77
N ALA A 41 -9.27 -5.75 -1.01
CA ALA A 41 -9.98 -6.51 0.01
C ALA A 41 -9.03 -6.89 1.14
N SER A 42 -9.25 -6.32 2.32
CA SER A 42 -8.46 -6.57 3.54
C SER A 42 -9.05 -7.67 4.43
N GLU A 43 -10.03 -8.42 3.93
CA GLU A 43 -10.65 -9.52 4.68
C GLU A 43 -9.63 -10.64 4.94
N LYS A 44 -8.78 -10.93 3.94
CA LYS A 44 -7.74 -11.97 3.99
C LYS A 44 -6.38 -11.34 3.73
N LYS A 45 -5.39 -11.67 4.58
CA LYS A 45 -3.99 -11.21 4.42
C LYS A 45 -3.43 -11.61 3.05
N PHE A 46 -3.78 -12.80 2.57
CA PHE A 46 -3.33 -13.31 1.28
C PHE A 46 -3.67 -12.37 0.11
N THR A 47 -4.86 -11.77 0.09
CA THR A 47 -5.27 -10.85 -0.97
C THR A 47 -4.42 -9.58 -0.99
N VAL A 48 -4.04 -9.07 0.19
CA VAL A 48 -3.15 -7.90 0.31
C VAL A 48 -1.74 -8.26 -0.18
N VAL A 49 -1.20 -9.40 0.24
CA VAL A 49 0.12 -9.87 -0.20
C VAL A 49 0.15 -10.10 -1.71
N GLN A 50 -0.85 -10.79 -2.25
CA GLN A 50 -0.95 -11.05 -3.68
C GLN A 50 -1.08 -9.76 -4.50
N HIS A 51 -1.77 -8.75 -3.98
CA HIS A 51 -1.87 -7.45 -4.63
C HIS A 51 -0.50 -6.77 -4.73
N ILE A 52 0.32 -6.82 -3.69
CA ILE A 52 1.67 -6.20 -3.68
C ILE A 52 2.64 -6.96 -4.58
N SER A 53 2.52 -8.28 -4.62
CA SER A 53 3.32 -9.15 -5.49
C SER A 53 2.90 -9.09 -6.96
N ARG A 54 1.80 -8.43 -7.31
CA ARG A 54 1.32 -8.38 -8.69
C ARG A 54 2.19 -7.44 -9.52
N ASP A 55 2.55 -7.86 -10.74
CA ASP A 55 3.34 -7.06 -11.70
C ASP A 55 2.77 -5.66 -11.96
N GLU A 56 1.45 -5.48 -11.88
CA GLU A 56 0.82 -4.17 -12.01
C GLU A 56 1.18 -3.22 -10.85
N HIS A 57 1.28 -3.76 -9.64
CA HIS A 57 1.72 -2.99 -8.47
C HIS A 57 3.20 -2.64 -8.55
N VAL A 58 4.04 -3.59 -8.97
CA VAL A 58 5.48 -3.36 -9.22
C VAL A 58 5.70 -2.35 -10.35
N SER A 59 4.90 -2.44 -11.41
CA SER A 59 4.92 -1.47 -12.53
C SER A 59 4.45 -0.08 -12.08
N GLY A 60 3.42 0.00 -11.23
CA GLY A 60 2.96 1.25 -10.62
C GLY A 60 3.97 1.87 -9.67
N LEU A 61 4.67 1.06 -8.85
CA LEU A 61 5.80 1.46 -8.03
C LEU A 61 6.93 2.03 -8.90
N ARG A 62 7.32 1.31 -9.96
CA ARG A 62 8.36 1.74 -10.90
C ARG A 62 8.01 3.06 -11.58
N ARG A 63 6.75 3.25 -11.99
CA ARG A 63 6.27 4.53 -12.57
C ARG A 63 6.33 5.68 -11.56
N ARG A 64 5.99 5.44 -10.29
CA ARG A 64 6.11 6.46 -9.22
C ARG A 64 7.55 6.78 -8.86
N GLU A 65 8.42 5.79 -8.83
CA GLU A 65 9.84 5.96 -8.55
C GLU A 65 10.54 6.73 -9.68
N LEU A 66 10.21 6.42 -10.94
CA LEU A 66 10.66 7.19 -12.10
C LEU A 66 10.19 8.65 -12.07
N ASN A 67 8.98 8.90 -11.54
CA ASN A 67 8.47 10.27 -11.39
C ASN A 67 9.13 11.02 -10.22
N ARG A 68 9.51 10.33 -9.13
CA ARG A 68 10.33 10.92 -8.05
C ARG A 68 11.79 11.15 -8.46
N THR A 69 12.31 10.37 -9.40
CA THR A 69 13.70 10.47 -9.90
C THR A 69 13.87 11.40 -11.10
N ASN A 70 12.93 12.32 -11.36
CA ASN A 70 13.26 13.50 -12.17
C ASN A 70 14.16 14.53 -11.43
N ARG A 71 14.75 14.14 -10.29
CA ARG A 71 16.11 14.53 -9.93
C ARG A 71 17.07 13.42 -10.36
N TYR A 72 17.33 13.34 -11.66
CA TYR A 72 18.42 12.54 -12.19
C TYR A 72 19.74 13.07 -11.61
N PRO A 73 20.70 12.21 -11.26
CA PRO A 73 21.99 12.40 -11.89
C PRO A 73 22.15 11.31 -12.94
N GLN A 74 22.50 11.82 -14.10
CA GLN A 74 23.21 11.14 -15.16
C GLN A 74 24.01 9.96 -14.64
N CYS A 75 23.74 8.78 -15.20
CA CYS A 75 24.83 7.84 -15.45
C CYS A 75 25.93 8.63 -16.15
N ASN A 76 26.97 9.00 -15.41
CA ASN A 76 28.22 9.44 -15.98
C ASN A 76 29.10 8.21 -16.11
N LEU A 77 29.37 7.90 -17.39
CA LEU A 77 30.39 7.00 -17.93
C LEU A 77 30.14 5.49 -17.82
#